data_AF-A0A3Q1B9Y6-F1
#
_entry.id   AF-A0A3Q1B9Y6-F1
#
_cell.length_a   1.000
_cell.length_b   1.000
_cell.length_c   1.000
_cell.angle_alpha   90.00
_cell.angle_beta   90.00
_cell.angle_gamma   90.00
#
_symmetry.space_group_name_H-M   'P 1'
#
loop_
_entity.id
_entity.type
_entity.pdbx_description
1 polymer ?
#
loop_
_entity_poly.entity_id
_entity_poly.type
_entity_poly.pdbx_seq_one_letter_code
_entity_poly.pdbx_strand_id
1 'polypeptide(L)'
;MDMRSEAAAGTSEGMMASSAARWISAAVSAGRRRAAGAAVCCRPGAVRSFSTPGGDTLWRRGIVVYGGAGKAVTLRGLSGLRSPQAVYSLSFHTSAASSSKQDFYQILGVPRSATQKEIKKAYYQMAKKYHPDTNKDDPQAKEKFAQLAEAYEVLGDEVKRKQYDNYGSASFDSGQAGGGQRYWSGQASSMDPEELFRKIFGEFSGGRGFGDFNAIFDQPQEYIMELTFTQAAKGVNKEVSINMEASCQRCDGKGHEPGTKVQHCHHCNGSGMETVNTGPFVMRSTCRRCGGKGSVIATPCNSCRGTGQTKQRRNIMVPVPAGVEDGQTVRMPVGKKEIFITFRVQKSSVFRRDGADIHSDLHVSVGQAILGGTARAQGLYETLNLSIPAGIQTDQRIRLTGKGIARVSGYGFGDHYIHVKIKIPKTLTDRQRSLLMSYAEDETDVEGTVNGVTATSSGKRSWN
;
A
#
# COMPACT_ATOMS: atom_id res chain seq x y z
N MET A 1 -8.56 51.72 -16.12
CA MET A 1 -9.35 50.82 -16.99
C MET A 1 -10.10 49.92 -16.05
N ASP A 2 -11.24 50.43 -15.62
CA ASP A 2 -12.09 49.87 -14.58
C ASP A 2 -13.30 49.20 -15.24
N MET A 3 -13.69 48.04 -14.72
CA MET A 3 -15.06 47.50 -14.67
C MET A 3 -14.96 46.20 -13.84
N ARG A 4 -15.52 46.13 -12.63
CA ARG A 4 -16.95 45.93 -12.30
C ARG A 4 -17.52 44.68 -12.99
N SER A 5 -17.92 43.59 -12.32
CA SER A 5 -18.69 43.34 -11.07
C SER A 5 -20.20 43.19 -11.31
N GLU A 6 -20.68 41.95 -11.27
CA GLU A 6 -22.03 41.47 -10.93
C GLU A 6 -21.84 39.98 -10.56
N ALA A 7 -22.14 39.43 -9.37
CA ALA A 7 -23.07 39.76 -8.29
C ALA A 7 -24.55 39.47 -8.63
N ALA A 8 -24.97 38.22 -8.37
CA ALA A 8 -26.37 37.85 -8.22
C ALA A 8 -26.54 37.06 -6.91
N ALA A 9 -27.19 37.68 -5.93
CA ALA A 9 -27.60 37.04 -4.68
C ALA A 9 -29.06 36.54 -4.79
N GLY A 10 -29.39 35.47 -4.08
CA GLY A 10 -30.73 34.87 -4.09
C GLY A 10 -30.98 34.10 -2.79
N THR A 11 -31.26 34.83 -1.72
CA THR A 11 -31.68 34.31 -0.40
C THR A 11 -33.18 34.02 -0.38
N SER A 12 -33.58 32.89 0.22
CA SER A 12 -34.43 32.86 1.44
C SER A 12 -34.95 31.45 1.76
N GLU A 13 -35.27 31.25 3.05
CA GLU A 13 -36.32 30.39 3.66
C GLU A 13 -36.66 29.03 2.99
N GLY A 14 -36.63 27.88 3.66
CA GLY A 14 -36.66 27.61 5.09
C GLY A 14 -38.05 27.20 5.56
N MET A 15 -38.29 25.88 5.69
CA MET A 15 -39.26 25.31 6.65
C MET A 15 -39.14 23.77 6.68
N MET A 16 -39.04 23.20 7.87
CA MET A 16 -39.31 21.77 8.07
C MET A 16 -40.83 21.54 8.04
N ALA A 17 -41.27 20.46 7.40
CA ALA A 17 -42.62 19.94 7.57
C ALA A 17 -42.56 18.43 7.88
N SER A 18 -42.96 18.08 9.10
CA SER A 18 -43.11 16.71 9.57
C SER A 18 -44.59 16.32 9.58
N SER A 19 -44.95 15.24 8.90
CA SER A 19 -46.07 14.33 9.22
C SER A 19 -46.03 13.14 8.22
N ALA A 20 -46.21 11.87 8.58
CA ALA A 20 -47.06 11.20 9.57
C ALA A 20 -48.51 10.93 9.08
N ALA A 21 -49.05 9.79 9.54
CA ALA A 21 -50.29 9.11 9.11
C ALA A 21 -50.24 8.51 7.69
N ARG A 22 -50.45 7.20 7.43
CA ARG A 22 -51.42 6.19 7.92
C ARG A 22 -52.82 6.29 7.29
N TRP A 23 -52.98 5.54 6.20
CA TRP A 23 -54.09 4.63 5.86
C TRP A 23 -55.43 4.76 6.61
N ILE A 24 -56.52 4.86 5.82
CA ILE A 24 -57.81 4.21 6.12
C ILE A 24 -58.27 3.45 4.86
N SER A 25 -58.78 2.23 5.06
CA SER A 25 -59.20 1.30 4.02
C SER A 25 -60.67 1.43 3.64
N ALA A 26 -61.03 1.04 2.41
CA ALA A 26 -62.38 0.55 2.11
C ALA A 26 -62.36 -0.99 2.08
N ALA A 27 -63.30 -1.63 2.77
CA ALA A 27 -63.41 -3.07 2.86
C ALA A 27 -64.70 -3.56 2.19
N VAL A 28 -64.63 -4.71 1.51
CA VAL A 28 -65.81 -5.54 1.26
C VAL A 28 -65.78 -6.69 2.25
N SER A 29 -66.82 -6.80 3.07
CA SER A 29 -67.05 -7.94 3.95
C SER A 29 -68.36 -8.63 3.59
N ALA A 30 -68.36 -9.96 3.63
CA ALA A 30 -69.58 -10.71 3.91
C ALA A 30 -69.85 -10.66 5.43
N GLY A 31 -71.12 -10.66 5.84
CA GLY A 31 -71.55 -10.33 7.22
C GLY A 31 -70.98 -11.23 8.35
N ARG A 32 -71.19 -10.92 9.64
CA ARG A 32 -72.33 -10.20 10.24
C ARG A 32 -71.97 -9.46 11.56
N ARG A 33 -72.56 -8.25 11.72
CA ARG A 33 -73.03 -7.57 12.96
C ARG A 33 -72.07 -7.17 14.12
N ARG A 34 -72.08 -5.84 14.42
CA ARG A 34 -71.93 -5.14 15.73
C ARG A 34 -70.55 -5.22 16.44
N ALA A 35 -70.02 -4.19 17.13
CA ALA A 35 -70.32 -2.75 17.22
C ALA A 35 -69.10 -1.95 17.79
N ALA A 36 -69.17 -0.61 17.74
CA ALA A 36 -68.20 0.43 18.18
C ALA A 36 -67.64 0.33 19.63
N GLY A 37 -66.58 1.06 20.07
CA GLY A 37 -65.68 2.05 19.40
C GLY A 37 -64.78 2.86 20.39
N ALA A 38 -64.02 3.85 19.86
CA ALA A 38 -63.32 4.99 20.52
C ALA A 38 -62.31 4.75 21.69
N ALA A 39 -60.99 4.97 21.49
CA ALA A 39 -60.20 6.21 21.78
C ALA A 39 -59.45 6.13 23.14
N VAL A 40 -58.57 7.03 23.66
CA VAL A 40 -58.06 8.40 23.34
C VAL A 40 -56.51 8.46 23.59
N CYS A 41 -55.81 9.58 23.34
CA CYS A 41 -54.36 9.79 23.61
C CYS A 41 -54.04 10.71 24.83
N CYS A 42 -52.81 10.66 25.38
CA CYS A 42 -52.00 11.84 25.77
C CYS A 42 -50.56 11.51 26.23
N ARG A 43 -49.70 12.53 26.30
CA ARG A 43 -48.25 12.59 26.69
C ARG A 43 -48.01 14.02 27.29
N PRO A 44 -46.82 14.44 27.78
CA PRO A 44 -45.57 13.75 28.15
C PRO A 44 -44.98 14.21 29.53
N GLY A 45 -43.78 13.74 29.93
CA GLY A 45 -42.85 14.56 30.74
C GLY A 45 -41.99 13.89 31.83
N ALA A 46 -40.75 14.40 31.95
CA ALA A 46 -39.80 14.32 33.08
C ALA A 46 -39.00 13.02 33.36
N VAL A 47 -37.77 13.23 33.86
CA VAL A 47 -36.71 12.24 34.13
C VAL A 47 -36.50 12.09 35.64
N ARG A 48 -36.32 10.87 36.14
CA ARG A 48 -35.57 10.56 37.38
C ARG A 48 -34.84 9.23 37.26
N SER A 49 -33.61 9.19 37.75
CA SER A 49 -32.79 7.99 37.96
C SER A 49 -33.00 7.42 39.37
N PHE A 50 -32.87 6.10 39.57
CA PHE A 50 -32.05 5.52 40.66
C PHE A 50 -31.89 3.98 40.54
N SER A 51 -30.62 3.54 40.70
CA SER A 51 -30.07 2.26 41.20
C SER A 51 -30.73 0.88 41.03
N THR A 52 -29.86 -0.09 40.70
CA THR A 52 -29.95 -1.57 40.74
C THR A 52 -30.12 -2.18 42.15
N PRO A 53 -30.52 -3.45 42.26
CA PRO A 53 -29.57 -4.59 42.37
C PRO A 53 -29.83 -5.67 41.28
N GLY A 54 -29.01 -6.69 41.02
CA GLY A 54 -27.81 -7.26 41.65
C GLY A 54 -27.89 -8.80 41.52
N GLY A 55 -26.87 -9.50 40.99
CA GLY A 55 -27.00 -10.93 40.68
C GLY A 55 -25.90 -11.54 39.78
N ASP A 56 -24.69 -11.58 40.33
CA ASP A 56 -23.46 -12.33 40.01
C ASP A 56 -23.29 -13.19 38.73
N THR A 57 -22.10 -12.96 38.16
CA THR A 57 -21.21 -13.84 37.37
C THR A 57 -21.45 -15.36 37.35
N LEU A 58 -21.24 -15.95 36.16
CA LEU A 58 -20.13 -16.91 35.95
C LEU A 58 -19.75 -17.09 34.47
N TRP A 59 -18.44 -17.16 34.19
CA TRP A 59 -17.87 -17.40 32.87
C TRP A 59 -17.83 -18.88 32.49
N ARG A 60 -18.23 -19.25 31.27
CA ARG A 60 -17.47 -20.20 30.43
C ARG A 60 -17.92 -20.25 28.96
N ARG A 61 -16.91 -20.17 28.08
CA ARG A 61 -16.83 -20.74 26.70
C ARG A 61 -18.11 -20.92 25.88
N GLY A 62 -18.21 -20.13 24.81
CA GLY A 62 -18.32 -20.68 23.45
C GLY A 62 -19.72 -20.79 22.84
N ILE A 63 -19.89 -20.10 21.71
CA ILE A 63 -20.96 -20.26 20.71
C ILE A 63 -22.37 -19.92 21.21
N VAL A 64 -22.78 -18.68 20.94
CA VAL A 64 -24.19 -18.25 21.01
C VAL A 64 -24.86 -18.56 19.67
N VAL A 65 -25.84 -19.46 19.68
CA VAL A 65 -26.76 -19.67 18.55
C VAL A 65 -28.05 -18.90 18.84
N TYR A 66 -28.25 -17.75 18.18
CA TYR A 66 -29.54 -17.06 18.20
C TYR A 66 -30.52 -17.74 17.22
N GLY A 67 -31.18 -18.80 17.69
CA GLY A 67 -32.32 -19.41 17.01
C GLY A 67 -33.56 -18.52 17.14
N GLY A 68 -34.05 -17.97 16.03
CA GLY A 68 -35.24 -17.12 16.00
C GLY A 68 -36.52 -17.87 16.42
N ALA A 69 -37.37 -17.22 17.21
CA ALA A 69 -38.55 -17.84 17.81
C ALA A 69 -39.68 -18.13 16.79
N GLY A 70 -39.74 -19.37 16.30
CA GLY A 70 -40.89 -19.89 15.58
C GLY A 70 -42.06 -20.19 16.53
N LYS A 71 -43.21 -19.53 16.33
CA LYS A 71 -44.44 -19.80 17.10
C LYS A 71 -45.08 -21.11 16.65
N ALA A 72 -44.94 -22.17 17.45
CA ALA A 72 -45.69 -23.41 17.27
C ALA A 72 -46.92 -23.44 18.18
N VAL A 73 -48.12 -23.45 17.58
CA VAL A 73 -49.38 -23.70 18.31
C VAL A 73 -49.59 -25.20 18.38
N THR A 74 -49.57 -25.77 19.59
CA THR A 74 -49.77 -27.20 19.81
C THR A 74 -51.24 -27.50 20.11
N LEU A 75 -51.88 -28.28 19.23
CA LEU A 75 -53.18 -28.90 19.53
C LEU A 75 -52.96 -30.35 19.97
N ARG A 76 -53.38 -30.67 21.20
CA ARG A 76 -53.49 -32.05 21.71
C ARG A 76 -54.82 -32.65 21.26
N GLY A 77 -54.83 -33.90 20.80
CA GLY A 77 -56.06 -34.61 20.43
C GLY A 77 -55.86 -36.09 20.12
N LEU A 78 -55.89 -36.93 21.16
CA LEU A 78 -56.38 -38.32 21.21
C LEU A 78 -56.02 -39.34 20.08
N SER A 79 -55.11 -40.25 20.43
CA SER A 79 -55.22 -41.73 20.31
C SER A 79 -55.84 -42.42 19.07
N GLY A 80 -55.09 -43.31 18.42
CA GLY A 80 -55.68 -44.46 17.71
C GLY A 80 -54.84 -45.15 16.63
N LEU A 81 -54.26 -46.30 16.96
CA LEU A 81 -54.02 -47.50 16.11
C LEU A 81 -53.31 -47.42 14.73
N ARG A 82 -52.22 -48.19 14.64
CA ARG A 82 -51.74 -49.04 13.52
C ARG A 82 -52.08 -48.68 12.05
N SER A 83 -51.03 -48.35 11.30
CA SER A 83 -50.64 -48.90 9.97
C SER A 83 -51.45 -50.15 9.55
N PRO A 84 -51.92 -50.30 8.28
CA PRO A 84 -50.98 -50.29 7.14
C PRO A 84 -51.46 -49.85 5.74
N GLN A 85 -50.50 -49.96 4.81
CA GLN A 85 -50.58 -50.03 3.34
C GLN A 85 -50.51 -48.71 2.56
N ALA A 86 -49.41 -48.57 1.83
CA ALA A 86 -49.16 -47.52 0.85
C ALA A 86 -49.95 -47.79 -0.44
N VAL A 87 -50.68 -46.78 -0.90
CA VAL A 87 -51.21 -46.73 -2.27
C VAL A 87 -50.32 -45.76 -3.04
N TYR A 88 -49.66 -46.24 -4.10
CA TYR A 88 -48.81 -45.41 -4.94
C TYR A 88 -49.66 -44.47 -5.80
N SER A 89 -49.55 -43.16 -5.54
CA SER A 89 -50.06 -42.11 -6.42
C SER A 89 -48.90 -41.54 -7.24
N LEU A 90 -48.89 -41.78 -8.54
CA LEU A 90 -47.94 -41.16 -9.47
C LEU A 90 -48.42 -39.75 -9.83
N SER A 91 -47.88 -38.76 -9.12
CA SER A 91 -48.09 -37.34 -9.44
C SER A 91 -47.04 -36.86 -10.44
N PHE A 92 -47.47 -36.50 -11.65
CA PHE A 92 -46.60 -35.82 -12.60
C PHE A 92 -46.28 -34.41 -12.09
N HIS A 93 -45.01 -34.15 -11.74
CA HIS A 93 -44.56 -32.81 -11.41
C HIS A 93 -44.37 -31.99 -12.69
N THR A 94 -45.21 -30.98 -12.89
CA THR A 94 -44.85 -29.83 -13.73
C THR A 94 -43.55 -29.24 -13.21
N SER A 95 -42.57 -29.07 -14.09
CA SER A 95 -41.24 -28.56 -13.77
C SER A 95 -41.32 -27.28 -12.95
N ALA A 96 -40.76 -27.29 -11.74
CA ALA A 96 -40.57 -26.06 -10.97
C ALA A 96 -39.70 -25.09 -11.79
N ALA A 97 -40.03 -23.80 -11.75
CA ALA A 97 -39.20 -22.77 -12.36
C ALA A 97 -37.79 -22.86 -11.77
N SER A 98 -36.81 -23.16 -12.63
CA SER A 98 -35.41 -23.10 -12.24
C SER A 98 -35.10 -21.70 -11.73
N SER A 99 -34.42 -21.62 -10.58
CA SER A 99 -33.84 -20.36 -10.12
C SER A 99 -32.90 -19.87 -11.24
N SER A 100 -33.29 -18.81 -11.94
CA SER A 100 -32.61 -18.37 -13.14
C SER A 100 -31.24 -17.80 -12.75
N LYS A 101 -30.19 -18.61 -12.89
CA LYS A 101 -28.80 -18.15 -12.89
C LYS A 101 -28.73 -16.93 -13.83
N GLN A 102 -28.28 -15.80 -13.30
CA GLN A 102 -28.33 -14.52 -14.01
C GLN A 102 -27.64 -14.62 -15.38
N ASP A 103 -28.21 -14.00 -16.41
CA ASP A 103 -27.62 -13.96 -17.74
C ASP A 103 -26.20 -13.36 -17.68
N PHE A 104 -25.20 -14.05 -18.21
CA PHE A 104 -23.80 -13.55 -18.21
C PHE A 104 -23.66 -12.23 -18.98
N TYR A 105 -24.49 -12.02 -20.00
CA TYR A 105 -24.59 -10.74 -20.72
C TYR A 105 -25.11 -9.60 -19.81
N GLN A 106 -26.08 -9.88 -18.94
CA GLN A 106 -26.59 -8.90 -17.98
C GLN A 106 -25.57 -8.61 -16.87
N ILE A 107 -24.85 -9.62 -16.38
CA ILE A 107 -23.76 -9.47 -15.39
C ILE A 107 -22.64 -8.56 -15.93
N LEU A 108 -22.22 -8.76 -17.19
CA LEU A 108 -21.23 -7.89 -17.85
C LEU A 108 -21.79 -6.54 -18.32
N GLY A 109 -23.12 -6.34 -18.27
CA GLY A 109 -23.79 -5.10 -18.70
C GLY A 109 -23.76 -4.87 -20.22
N VAL A 110 -23.76 -5.93 -21.03
CA VAL A 110 -23.65 -5.88 -22.49
C VAL A 110 -24.85 -6.55 -23.18
N PRO A 111 -25.27 -6.11 -24.37
CA PRO A 111 -26.32 -6.79 -25.14
C PRO A 111 -25.83 -8.16 -25.64
N ARG A 112 -26.75 -9.11 -25.88
CA ARG A 112 -26.42 -10.44 -26.43
C ARG A 112 -25.73 -10.37 -27.81
N SER A 113 -25.98 -9.30 -28.56
CA SER A 113 -25.34 -9.01 -29.85
C SER A 113 -23.92 -8.44 -29.76
N ALA A 114 -23.37 -8.22 -28.56
CA ALA A 114 -22.07 -7.56 -28.38
C ALA A 114 -20.92 -8.31 -29.06
N THR A 115 -19.96 -7.57 -29.60
CA THR A 115 -18.75 -8.17 -30.20
C THR A 115 -17.77 -8.64 -29.13
N GLN A 116 -16.86 -9.55 -29.48
CA GLN A 116 -15.86 -10.09 -28.53
C GLN A 116 -14.98 -8.99 -27.90
N LYS A 117 -14.76 -7.89 -28.63
CA LYS A 117 -14.03 -6.70 -28.17
C LYS A 117 -14.84 -5.90 -27.14
N GLU A 118 -16.15 -5.79 -27.30
CA GLU A 118 -17.05 -5.12 -26.35
C GLU A 118 -17.19 -5.90 -25.04
N ILE A 119 -17.37 -7.22 -25.12
CA ILE A 119 -17.42 -8.11 -23.94
C ILE A 119 -16.13 -7.97 -23.12
N LYS A 120 -14.97 -8.04 -23.78
CA LYS A 120 -13.65 -7.83 -23.14
C LYS A 120 -13.50 -6.42 -22.54
N LYS A 121 -13.95 -5.38 -23.24
CA LYS A 121 -13.92 -3.98 -22.75
C LYS A 121 -14.80 -3.78 -21.52
N ALA A 122 -16.02 -4.33 -21.52
CA ALA A 122 -16.95 -4.26 -20.40
C ALA A 122 -16.42 -4.99 -19.17
N TYR A 123 -15.86 -6.20 -19.35
CA TYR A 123 -15.18 -6.94 -18.29
C TYR A 123 -14.08 -6.11 -17.62
N TYR A 124 -13.14 -5.52 -18.37
CA TYR A 124 -12.10 -4.68 -17.77
C TYR A 124 -12.65 -3.45 -17.02
N GLN A 125 -13.71 -2.83 -17.53
CA GLN A 125 -14.34 -1.69 -16.86
C GLN A 125 -15.01 -2.07 -15.54
N MET A 126 -15.67 -3.22 -15.47
CA MET A 126 -16.32 -3.71 -14.25
C MET A 126 -15.31 -4.32 -13.26
N ALA A 127 -14.34 -5.10 -13.75
CA ALA A 127 -13.27 -5.68 -12.94
C ALA A 127 -12.41 -4.60 -12.25
N LYS A 128 -12.14 -3.46 -12.92
CA LYS A 128 -11.48 -2.31 -12.28
C LYS A 128 -12.34 -1.64 -11.21
N LYS A 129 -13.66 -1.59 -11.39
CA LYS A 129 -14.60 -1.00 -10.40
C LYS A 129 -14.77 -1.88 -9.17
N TYR A 130 -14.82 -3.20 -9.32
CA TYR A 130 -15.05 -4.17 -8.25
C TYR A 130 -13.77 -4.89 -7.80
N HIS A 131 -12.59 -4.31 -8.07
CA HIS A 131 -11.32 -4.92 -7.69
C HIS A 131 -11.18 -5.01 -6.16
N PRO A 132 -10.77 -6.16 -5.59
CA PRO A 132 -10.71 -6.36 -4.13
C PRO A 132 -9.71 -5.43 -3.43
N ASP A 133 -8.63 -5.01 -4.12
CA ASP A 133 -7.66 -4.07 -3.56
C ASP A 133 -8.21 -2.63 -3.45
N THR A 134 -9.23 -2.29 -4.26
CA THR A 134 -9.89 -0.97 -4.30
C THR A 134 -11.10 -0.92 -3.38
N ASN A 135 -11.82 -2.03 -3.18
CA ASN A 135 -12.99 -2.13 -2.31
C ASN A 135 -12.75 -3.22 -1.25
N LYS A 136 -11.91 -2.92 -0.26
CA LYS A 136 -11.49 -3.88 0.77
C LYS A 136 -12.56 -4.20 1.80
N ASP A 137 -13.51 -3.28 2.00
CA ASP A 137 -14.49 -3.33 3.08
C ASP A 137 -15.88 -3.85 2.66
N ASP A 138 -16.13 -4.01 1.35
CA ASP A 138 -17.44 -4.40 0.79
C ASP A 138 -17.48 -5.89 0.39
N PRO A 139 -18.14 -6.79 1.14
CA PRO A 139 -18.24 -8.21 0.77
C PRO A 139 -19.00 -8.43 -0.56
N GLN A 140 -19.95 -7.55 -0.88
CA GLN A 140 -20.68 -7.58 -2.16
C GLN A 140 -19.80 -7.28 -3.38
N ALA A 141 -18.68 -6.57 -3.22
CA ALA A 141 -17.76 -6.31 -4.32
C ALA A 141 -17.06 -7.62 -4.75
N LYS A 142 -16.68 -8.47 -3.77
CA LYS A 142 -16.09 -9.79 -4.01
C LYS A 142 -17.06 -10.74 -4.73
N GLU A 143 -18.33 -10.76 -4.33
CA GLU A 143 -19.37 -11.57 -4.99
C GLU A 143 -19.62 -11.13 -6.44
N LYS A 144 -19.74 -9.82 -6.68
CA LYS A 144 -19.88 -9.27 -8.05
C LYS A 144 -18.65 -9.54 -8.90
N PHE A 145 -17.45 -9.43 -8.33
CA PHE A 145 -16.20 -9.75 -9.03
C PHE A 145 -16.13 -11.22 -9.45
N ALA A 146 -16.56 -12.15 -8.59
CA ALA A 146 -16.65 -13.57 -8.92
C ALA A 146 -17.65 -13.83 -10.07
N GLN A 147 -18.83 -13.22 -10.03
CA GLN A 147 -19.83 -13.32 -11.10
C GLN A 147 -19.32 -12.75 -12.44
N LEU A 148 -18.58 -11.63 -12.40
CA LEU A 148 -17.95 -11.04 -13.59
C LEU A 148 -16.87 -11.94 -14.19
N ALA A 149 -16.10 -12.65 -13.36
CA ALA A 149 -15.08 -13.59 -13.80
C ALA A 149 -15.71 -14.84 -14.45
N GLU A 150 -16.75 -15.43 -13.84
CA GLU A 150 -17.52 -16.55 -14.39
C GLU A 150 -18.15 -16.17 -15.75
N ALA A 151 -18.79 -15.00 -15.82
CA ALA A 151 -19.38 -14.48 -17.05
C ALA A 151 -18.34 -14.27 -18.17
N TYR A 152 -17.14 -13.79 -17.83
CA TYR A 152 -16.06 -13.61 -18.81
C TYR A 152 -15.38 -14.93 -19.21
N GLU A 153 -15.34 -15.96 -18.35
CA GLU A 153 -14.83 -17.27 -18.75
C GLU A 153 -15.71 -17.91 -19.84
N VAL A 154 -17.03 -17.79 -19.72
CA VAL A 154 -17.98 -18.37 -20.68
C VAL A 154 -18.13 -17.51 -21.93
N LEU A 155 -18.23 -16.18 -21.79
CA LEU A 155 -18.40 -15.27 -22.94
C LEU A 155 -17.10 -14.84 -23.60
N GLY A 156 -15.94 -15.05 -22.97
CA GLY A 156 -14.61 -14.63 -23.44
C GLY A 156 -13.99 -15.54 -24.51
N ASP A 157 -14.40 -16.81 -24.57
CA ASP A 157 -14.04 -17.75 -25.63
C ASP A 157 -15.19 -17.90 -26.65
N GLU A 158 -14.93 -17.71 -27.95
CA GLU A 158 -15.98 -17.82 -28.98
C GLU A 158 -16.67 -19.19 -29.04
N VAL A 159 -15.97 -20.26 -28.63
CA VAL A 159 -16.51 -21.63 -28.60
C VAL A 159 -17.47 -21.80 -27.41
N LYS A 160 -17.06 -21.38 -26.20
CA LYS A 160 -17.91 -21.44 -25.00
C LYS A 160 -19.11 -20.51 -25.12
N ARG A 161 -18.93 -19.32 -25.71
CA ARG A 161 -20.02 -18.38 -26.02
C ARG A 161 -21.09 -19.02 -26.90
N LYS A 162 -20.70 -19.69 -28.01
CA LYS A 162 -21.64 -20.40 -28.88
C LYS A 162 -22.37 -21.54 -28.15
N GLN A 163 -21.69 -22.24 -27.23
CA GLN A 163 -22.33 -23.26 -26.40
C GLN A 163 -23.36 -22.64 -25.43
N TYR A 164 -23.01 -21.53 -24.79
CA TYR A 164 -23.89 -20.77 -23.90
C TYR A 164 -25.10 -20.18 -24.64
N ASP A 165 -24.90 -19.61 -25.84
CA ASP A 165 -25.97 -19.04 -26.66
C ASP A 165 -26.95 -20.12 -27.16
N ASN A 166 -26.48 -21.36 -27.37
CA ASN A 166 -27.30 -22.49 -27.83
C ASN A 166 -28.00 -23.27 -26.69
N TYR A 167 -27.35 -23.46 -25.54
CA TYR A 167 -27.81 -24.34 -24.46
C TYR A 167 -28.09 -23.63 -23.13
N GLY A 168 -27.82 -22.33 -23.03
CA GLY A 168 -28.03 -21.50 -21.84
C GLY A 168 -27.14 -21.83 -20.65
N SER A 169 -27.39 -21.15 -19.52
CA SER A 169 -26.62 -21.27 -18.27
C SER A 169 -26.68 -22.66 -17.59
N ALA A 170 -27.43 -23.61 -18.14
CA ALA A 170 -27.57 -24.97 -17.60
C ALA A 170 -26.47 -25.94 -18.05
N SER A 171 -25.82 -25.69 -19.20
CA SER A 171 -24.85 -26.64 -19.78
C SER A 171 -23.44 -26.58 -19.18
N PHE A 172 -23.18 -25.64 -18.28
CA PHE A 172 -21.89 -25.45 -17.59
C PHE A 172 -21.95 -25.81 -16.10
N ASP A 173 -23.09 -26.31 -15.60
CA ASP A 173 -23.19 -26.75 -14.21
C ASP A 173 -22.40 -28.05 -14.01
N SER A 174 -21.50 -28.07 -13.03
CA SER A 174 -20.59 -29.19 -12.76
C SER A 174 -21.29 -30.33 -12.02
N GLY A 175 -22.37 -30.85 -12.59
CA GLY A 175 -23.16 -31.91 -11.98
C GLY A 175 -24.40 -32.32 -12.78
N GLN A 176 -24.41 -33.60 -13.17
CA GLN A 176 -25.59 -34.44 -13.43
C GLN A 176 -26.17 -34.50 -14.88
N ALA A 177 -26.24 -35.74 -15.37
CA ALA A 177 -27.00 -36.29 -16.51
C ALA A 177 -26.47 -36.16 -17.95
N GLY A 178 -26.45 -37.31 -18.67
CA GLY A 178 -26.42 -37.39 -20.14
C GLY A 178 -25.04 -37.69 -20.75
N GLY A 179 -24.85 -38.90 -21.27
CA GLY A 179 -23.56 -39.32 -21.86
C GLY A 179 -23.31 -38.74 -23.26
N GLY A 180 -22.15 -38.14 -23.48
CA GLY A 180 -21.67 -37.73 -24.80
C GLY A 180 -20.23 -37.17 -24.78
N GLN A 181 -19.34 -37.78 -25.56
CA GLN A 181 -18.01 -37.27 -25.96
C GLN A 181 -17.06 -36.75 -24.85
N ARG A 182 -16.15 -37.61 -24.41
CA ARG A 182 -15.13 -37.34 -23.39
C ARG A 182 -13.88 -36.68 -23.99
N TYR A 183 -13.89 -35.36 -24.16
CA TYR A 183 -12.70 -34.58 -24.56
C TYR A 183 -12.01 -33.82 -23.39
N TRP A 184 -12.60 -33.84 -22.19
CA TRP A 184 -12.08 -33.07 -21.05
C TRP A 184 -11.20 -33.91 -20.10
N SER A 185 -9.89 -33.88 -20.32
CA SER A 185 -8.89 -34.29 -19.33
C SER A 185 -8.06 -33.07 -18.90
N GLY A 186 -8.58 -32.30 -17.94
CA GLY A 186 -8.03 -31.02 -17.52
C GLY A 186 -8.48 -30.62 -16.13
N GLN A 187 -8.05 -31.40 -15.12
CA GLN A 187 -7.91 -31.03 -13.71
C GLN A 187 -8.89 -29.97 -13.15
N ALA A 188 -10.16 -30.38 -12.95
CA ALA A 188 -11.10 -29.65 -12.12
C ALA A 188 -10.68 -29.78 -10.65
N SER A 189 -9.89 -28.81 -10.19
CA SER A 189 -9.62 -28.54 -8.77
C SER A 189 -10.22 -27.18 -8.44
N SER A 190 -10.67 -26.98 -7.21
CA SER A 190 -11.13 -25.67 -6.73
C SER A 190 -9.95 -24.70 -6.69
N MET A 191 -9.74 -23.96 -7.79
CA MET A 191 -8.69 -22.95 -7.92
C MET A 191 -9.19 -21.62 -7.36
N ASP A 192 -8.36 -20.95 -6.56
CA ASP A 192 -8.67 -19.60 -6.08
C ASP A 192 -8.73 -18.63 -7.28
N PRO A 193 -9.66 -17.65 -7.32
CA PRO A 193 -9.80 -16.73 -8.46
C PRO A 193 -8.51 -15.97 -8.80
N GLU A 194 -7.66 -15.74 -7.80
CA GLU A 194 -6.36 -15.06 -7.95
C GLU A 194 -5.29 -15.97 -8.57
N GLU A 195 -5.37 -17.28 -8.37
CA GLU A 195 -4.50 -18.27 -9.01
C GLU A 195 -4.92 -18.52 -10.46
N LEU A 196 -6.23 -18.56 -10.73
CA LEU A 196 -6.78 -18.58 -12.09
C LEU A 196 -6.38 -17.31 -12.86
N PHE A 197 -6.45 -16.13 -12.22
CA PHE A 197 -6.00 -14.87 -12.81
C PHE A 197 -4.49 -14.89 -13.13
N ARG A 198 -3.64 -15.34 -12.18
CA ARG A 198 -2.20 -15.49 -12.42
C ARG A 198 -1.87 -16.47 -13.54
N LYS A 199 -2.62 -17.57 -13.67
CA LYS A 199 -2.40 -18.57 -14.73
C LYS A 199 -2.82 -18.04 -16.10
N ILE A 200 -4.02 -17.47 -16.22
CA ILE A 200 -4.53 -16.93 -17.50
C ILE A 200 -3.71 -15.71 -17.96
N PHE A 201 -3.36 -14.77 -17.07
CA PHE A 201 -2.54 -13.61 -17.43
C PHE A 201 -1.04 -13.93 -17.55
N GLY A 202 -0.55 -14.95 -16.83
CA GLY A 202 0.83 -15.44 -16.97
C GLY A 202 1.06 -16.18 -18.29
N GLU A 203 0.14 -17.07 -18.67
CA GLU A 203 0.23 -17.85 -19.91
C GLU A 203 0.01 -16.98 -21.17
N PHE A 204 -0.78 -15.90 -21.06
CA PHE A 204 -0.89 -14.88 -22.11
C PHE A 204 0.42 -14.11 -22.38
N SER A 205 1.42 -14.16 -21.50
CA SER A 205 2.76 -13.62 -21.77
C SER A 205 3.67 -14.55 -22.59
N GLY A 206 3.27 -15.80 -22.81
CA GLY A 206 4.10 -16.83 -23.48
C GLY A 206 3.86 -17.03 -24.98
N GLY A 207 2.86 -16.37 -25.58
CA GLY A 207 2.33 -16.75 -26.90
C GLY A 207 2.31 -15.65 -27.96
N ARG A 208 3.44 -15.47 -28.68
CA ARG A 208 3.57 -14.81 -30.01
C ARG A 208 2.78 -13.51 -30.24
N GLY A 209 3.44 -12.35 -30.24
CA GLY A 209 2.87 -11.19 -30.97
C GLY A 209 3.37 -9.78 -30.66
N PHE A 210 4.21 -9.56 -29.65
CA PHE A 210 4.75 -8.22 -29.33
C PHE A 210 6.26 -8.26 -29.15
N GLY A 211 6.96 -7.27 -29.72
CA GLY A 211 8.37 -7.05 -29.44
C GLY A 211 8.60 -6.56 -28.01
N ASP A 212 9.78 -6.83 -27.48
CA ASP A 212 10.35 -6.25 -26.24
C ASP A 212 9.56 -6.35 -24.92
N PHE A 213 8.78 -7.42 -24.71
CA PHE A 213 8.26 -7.70 -23.36
C PHE A 213 9.38 -8.04 -22.34
N ASN A 214 10.58 -8.45 -22.81
CA ASN A 214 11.76 -8.61 -21.94
C ASN A 214 12.22 -7.28 -21.30
N ALA A 215 11.93 -6.13 -21.91
CA ALA A 215 12.26 -4.83 -21.33
C ALA A 215 11.37 -4.44 -20.13
N ILE A 216 10.24 -5.15 -19.93
CA ILE A 216 9.30 -4.91 -18.82
C ILE A 216 9.70 -5.71 -17.56
N PHE A 217 10.50 -6.78 -17.70
CA PHE A 217 10.96 -7.60 -16.59
C PHE A 217 12.33 -7.21 -16.02
N ASP A 218 13.13 -6.39 -16.71
CA ASP A 218 14.34 -5.80 -16.12
C ASP A 218 13.94 -4.58 -15.29
N GLN A 219 13.27 -4.83 -14.16
CA GLN A 219 12.96 -3.79 -13.18
C GLN A 219 14.25 -3.04 -12.80
N PRO A 220 14.25 -1.70 -12.80
CA PRO A 220 15.42 -0.94 -12.41
C PRO A 220 15.88 -1.37 -11.02
N GLN A 221 17.17 -1.70 -10.88
CA GLN A 221 17.67 -2.17 -9.59
C GLN A 221 17.74 -0.99 -8.61
N GLU A 222 16.79 -0.97 -7.68
CA GLU A 222 16.76 -0.02 -6.59
C GLU A 222 17.69 -0.46 -5.45
N TYR A 223 18.62 0.42 -5.08
CA TYR A 223 19.55 0.22 -3.97
C TYR A 223 19.35 1.31 -2.92
N ILE A 224 19.10 0.91 -1.68
CA ILE A 224 19.00 1.85 -0.56
C ILE A 224 20.40 2.05 0.03
N MET A 225 20.89 3.29 0.04
CA MET A 225 22.16 3.65 0.66
C MET A 225 21.92 4.47 1.91
N GLU A 226 22.25 3.90 3.07
CA GLU A 226 22.27 4.66 4.32
C GLU A 226 23.50 5.57 4.39
N LEU A 227 23.31 6.81 4.84
CA LEU A 227 24.33 7.84 5.01
C LEU A 227 24.21 8.44 6.41
N THR A 228 25.33 8.82 7.01
CA THR A 228 25.29 9.70 8.18
C THR A 228 24.92 11.13 7.75
N PHE A 229 24.33 11.91 8.65
CA PHE A 229 24.06 13.34 8.42
C PHE A 229 25.28 14.10 7.85
N THR A 230 26.45 13.86 8.42
CA THR A 230 27.71 14.51 8.01
C THR A 230 28.19 14.04 6.64
N GLN A 231 27.96 12.78 6.25
CA GLN A 231 28.25 12.27 4.91
C GLN A 231 27.32 12.89 3.86
N ALA A 232 26.01 12.94 4.13
CA ALA A 232 25.03 13.52 3.21
C ALA A 232 25.25 15.03 3.00
N ALA A 233 25.59 15.77 4.05
CA ALA A 233 25.80 17.21 3.97
C ALA A 233 27.15 17.61 3.33
N LYS A 234 28.23 16.82 3.53
CA LYS A 234 29.54 17.07 2.88
C LYS A 234 29.66 16.51 1.48
N GLY A 235 28.90 15.47 1.15
CA GLY A 235 29.17 14.60 0.00
C GLY A 235 30.29 13.61 0.30
N VAL A 236 30.21 12.40 -0.26
CA VAL A 236 31.22 11.34 -0.08
C VAL A 236 31.15 10.34 -1.22
N ASN A 237 32.29 9.80 -1.64
CA ASN A 237 32.30 8.65 -2.56
C ASN A 237 32.14 7.37 -1.73
N LYS A 238 30.97 6.72 -1.80
CA LYS A 238 30.66 5.52 -1.01
C LYS A 238 30.60 4.27 -1.88
N GLU A 239 31.27 3.23 -1.43
CA GLU A 239 31.32 1.94 -2.13
C GLU A 239 30.00 1.16 -1.93
N VAL A 240 29.41 0.66 -3.02
CA VAL A 240 28.26 -0.24 -2.99
C VAL A 240 28.57 -1.50 -3.78
N SER A 241 28.32 -2.66 -3.17
CA SER A 241 28.49 -3.95 -3.82
C SER A 241 27.21 -4.38 -4.54
N ILE A 242 27.23 -4.44 -5.86
CA ILE A 242 26.08 -4.70 -6.72
C ILE A 242 26.30 -6.02 -7.46
N ASN A 243 25.22 -6.80 -7.63
CA ASN A 243 25.27 -8.07 -8.35
C ASN A 243 24.93 -7.84 -9.82
N MET A 244 25.96 -7.83 -10.67
CA MET A 244 25.83 -7.60 -12.12
C MET A 244 26.15 -8.85 -12.91
N GLU A 245 25.56 -8.95 -14.10
CA GLU A 245 25.92 -9.98 -15.08
C GLU A 245 27.21 -9.56 -15.79
N ALA A 246 28.28 -10.31 -15.53
CA ALA A 246 29.58 -10.13 -16.16
C ALA A 246 29.87 -11.31 -17.10
N SER A 247 30.83 -11.11 -18.01
CA SER A 247 31.43 -12.21 -18.77
C SER A 247 31.97 -13.27 -17.80
N CYS A 248 31.56 -14.52 -18.00
CA CYS A 248 31.98 -15.63 -17.18
C CYS A 248 33.51 -15.78 -17.18
N GLN A 249 34.16 -15.56 -16.03
CA GLN A 249 35.62 -15.64 -15.87
C GLN A 249 36.24 -16.99 -16.27
N ARG A 250 35.46 -18.08 -16.28
CA ARG A 250 35.98 -19.40 -16.67
C ARG A 250 36.02 -19.58 -18.19
N CYS A 251 35.11 -18.96 -18.95
CA CYS A 251 35.02 -19.17 -20.41
C CYS A 251 35.12 -17.89 -21.25
N ASP A 252 35.46 -16.75 -20.64
CA ASP A 252 35.56 -15.42 -21.27
C ASP A 252 34.37 -15.03 -22.13
N GLY A 253 33.15 -15.37 -21.69
CA GLY A 253 31.92 -15.11 -22.45
C GLY A 253 31.56 -16.18 -23.49
N LYS A 254 32.43 -17.13 -23.80
CA LYS A 254 32.28 -18.07 -24.92
C LYS A 254 31.29 -19.23 -24.67
N GLY A 255 30.84 -19.41 -23.43
CA GLY A 255 29.81 -20.38 -23.03
C GLY A 255 30.23 -21.86 -22.97
N HIS A 256 31.33 -22.25 -23.62
CA HIS A 256 31.88 -23.61 -23.62
C HIS A 256 32.99 -23.77 -22.57
N GLU A 257 33.23 -25.00 -22.11
CA GLU A 257 34.28 -25.27 -21.14
C GLU A 257 35.68 -25.07 -21.77
N PRO A 258 36.66 -24.43 -21.07
CA PRO A 258 38.00 -24.20 -21.61
C PRO A 258 38.68 -25.46 -22.15
N GLY A 259 39.33 -25.33 -23.31
CA GLY A 259 39.96 -26.46 -24.01
C GLY A 259 38.99 -27.27 -24.88
N THR A 260 37.68 -27.15 -24.71
CA THR A 260 36.70 -27.78 -25.62
C THR A 260 36.45 -26.91 -26.85
N LYS A 261 36.24 -27.54 -28.02
CA LYS A 261 35.94 -26.83 -29.27
C LYS A 261 34.43 -26.78 -29.50
N VAL A 262 33.93 -25.61 -29.89
CA VAL A 262 32.56 -25.45 -30.39
C VAL A 262 32.44 -26.20 -31.71
N GLN A 263 31.46 -27.10 -31.82
CA GLN A 263 31.23 -27.88 -33.03
C GLN A 263 30.18 -27.21 -33.92
N HIS A 264 30.27 -27.47 -35.22
CA HIS A 264 29.29 -26.98 -36.18
C HIS A 264 27.97 -27.76 -36.05
N CYS A 265 26.82 -27.10 -36.22
CA CYS A 265 25.55 -27.81 -36.17
C CYS A 265 25.33 -28.61 -37.46
N HIS A 266 25.55 -29.93 -37.41
CA HIS A 266 25.36 -30.86 -38.54
C HIS A 266 23.96 -30.84 -39.16
N HIS A 267 22.93 -30.31 -38.47
CA HIS A 267 21.56 -30.29 -38.99
C HIS A 267 21.27 -29.07 -39.90
N CYS A 268 22.00 -27.96 -39.72
CA CYS A 268 21.85 -26.77 -40.56
C CYS A 268 23.15 -26.34 -41.26
N ASN A 269 24.24 -27.12 -41.10
CA ASN A 269 25.59 -26.79 -41.57
C ASN A 269 25.95 -25.32 -41.34
N GLY A 270 25.77 -24.85 -40.10
CA GLY A 270 26.14 -23.49 -39.70
C GLY A 270 25.12 -22.40 -39.99
N SER A 271 24.19 -22.61 -40.93
CA SER A 271 23.23 -21.58 -41.35
C SER A 271 22.24 -21.13 -40.25
N GLY A 272 22.17 -21.86 -39.12
CA GLY A 272 21.26 -21.58 -38.02
C GLY A 272 19.78 -21.89 -38.31
N MET A 273 19.42 -22.13 -39.56
CA MET A 273 18.05 -22.35 -40.02
C MET A 273 17.90 -23.75 -40.62
N GLU A 274 16.76 -24.38 -40.39
CA GLU A 274 16.35 -25.63 -41.05
C GLU A 274 15.20 -25.34 -42.01
N THR A 275 15.16 -26.05 -43.14
CA THR A 275 14.07 -25.91 -44.10
C THR A 275 13.15 -27.11 -43.95
N VAL A 276 11.93 -26.86 -43.47
CA VAL A 276 10.90 -27.88 -43.22
C VAL A 276 9.92 -27.85 -44.39
N ASN A 277 9.94 -28.90 -45.19
CA ASN A 277 8.97 -29.09 -46.28
C ASN A 277 7.75 -29.82 -45.70
N THR A 278 6.58 -29.19 -45.74
CA THR A 278 5.31 -29.80 -45.33
C THR A 278 4.33 -29.72 -46.49
N GLY A 279 4.26 -30.81 -47.27
CA GLY A 279 3.51 -30.83 -48.53
C GLY A 279 4.10 -29.85 -49.55
N PRO A 280 3.27 -29.13 -50.33
CA PRO A 280 3.74 -28.17 -51.35
C PRO A 280 4.32 -26.88 -50.77
N PHE A 281 4.37 -26.73 -49.43
CA PHE A 281 4.88 -25.53 -48.76
C PHE A 281 6.24 -25.78 -48.12
N VAL A 282 7.20 -24.91 -48.45
CA VAL A 282 8.56 -24.89 -47.92
C VAL A 282 8.65 -23.79 -46.87
N MET A 283 8.83 -24.14 -45.59
CA MET A 283 8.97 -23.17 -44.51
C MET A 283 10.37 -23.22 -43.91
N ARG A 284 11.06 -22.08 -43.87
CA ARG A 284 12.34 -21.96 -43.18
C ARG A 284 12.10 -21.62 -41.70
N SER A 285 12.51 -22.49 -40.79
CA SER A 285 12.43 -22.29 -39.34
C SER A 285 13.82 -22.22 -38.70
N THR A 286 13.91 -21.75 -37.46
CA THR A 286 15.16 -21.85 -36.68
C THR A 286 15.51 -23.32 -36.46
N CYS A 287 16.79 -23.68 -36.65
CA CYS A 287 17.25 -25.05 -36.49
C CYS A 287 17.03 -25.54 -35.06
N ARG A 288 16.21 -26.57 -34.86
CA ARG A 288 15.80 -27.10 -33.55
C ARG A 288 16.98 -27.52 -32.68
N ARG A 289 18.10 -27.93 -33.30
CA ARG A 289 19.27 -28.46 -32.60
C ARG A 289 20.26 -27.40 -32.11
N CYS A 290 20.31 -26.22 -32.73
CA CYS A 290 21.18 -25.12 -32.30
C CYS A 290 20.43 -23.84 -31.91
N GLY A 291 19.10 -23.81 -32.02
CA GLY A 291 18.27 -22.65 -31.67
C GLY A 291 18.62 -21.38 -32.45
N GLY A 292 19.06 -21.50 -33.70
CA GLY A 292 19.52 -20.37 -34.52
C GLY A 292 21.03 -20.10 -34.49
N LYS A 293 21.79 -20.65 -33.53
CA LYS A 293 23.21 -20.28 -33.31
C LYS A 293 24.19 -20.81 -34.36
N GLY A 294 23.79 -21.70 -35.26
CA GLY A 294 24.67 -22.35 -36.27
C GLY A 294 25.68 -23.36 -35.70
N SER A 295 26.03 -23.23 -34.42
CA SER A 295 26.98 -24.07 -33.69
C SER A 295 26.34 -24.78 -32.50
N VAL A 296 26.90 -25.92 -32.10
CA VAL A 296 26.52 -26.69 -30.92
C VAL A 296 27.71 -26.76 -29.96
N ILE A 297 27.47 -26.41 -28.69
CA ILE A 297 28.44 -26.55 -27.61
C ILE A 297 28.28 -27.96 -27.05
N ALA A 298 29.26 -28.84 -27.28
CA ALA A 298 29.25 -30.21 -26.77
C ALA A 298 29.37 -30.26 -25.24
N THR A 299 30.25 -29.42 -24.68
CA THR A 299 30.47 -29.30 -23.22
C THR A 299 30.19 -27.86 -22.78
N PRO A 300 28.99 -27.56 -22.24
CA PRO A 300 28.70 -26.23 -21.70
C PRO A 300 29.62 -25.94 -20.51
N CYS A 301 30.06 -24.68 -20.36
CA CYS A 301 30.94 -24.32 -19.26
C CYS A 301 30.24 -24.53 -17.92
N ASN A 302 30.91 -25.19 -16.97
CA ASN A 302 30.32 -25.60 -15.70
C ASN A 302 29.81 -24.43 -14.84
N SER A 303 30.43 -23.25 -14.97
CA SER A 303 30.10 -22.07 -14.15
C SER A 303 28.97 -21.18 -14.71
N CYS A 304 28.76 -21.15 -16.02
CA CYS A 304 27.70 -20.36 -16.67
C CYS A 304 26.63 -21.21 -17.37
N ARG A 305 26.80 -22.54 -17.39
CA ARG A 305 25.91 -23.54 -18.02
C ARG A 305 25.54 -23.20 -19.47
N GLY A 306 26.49 -22.69 -20.25
CA GLY A 306 26.28 -22.34 -21.66
C GLY A 306 25.79 -20.92 -21.94
N THR A 307 25.51 -20.10 -20.92
CA THR A 307 25.04 -18.71 -21.11
C THR A 307 26.15 -17.71 -21.45
N GLY A 308 27.40 -18.04 -21.11
CA GLY A 308 28.55 -17.13 -21.25
C GLY A 308 28.63 -16.04 -20.16
N GLN A 309 27.59 -15.85 -19.35
CA GLN A 309 27.55 -14.83 -18.31
C GLN A 309 27.37 -15.43 -16.91
N THR A 310 27.92 -14.78 -15.90
CA THR A 310 27.70 -15.13 -14.50
C THR A 310 27.36 -13.90 -13.68
N LYS A 311 26.50 -14.06 -12.68
CA LYS A 311 26.23 -13.00 -11.70
C LYS A 311 27.46 -12.85 -10.81
N GLN A 312 28.10 -11.69 -10.86
CA GLN A 312 29.26 -11.35 -10.06
C GLN A 312 28.95 -10.14 -9.19
N ARG A 313 29.33 -10.22 -7.91
CA ARG A 313 29.33 -9.08 -7.02
C ARG A 313 30.50 -8.18 -7.41
N ARG A 314 30.23 -6.97 -7.89
CA ARG A 314 31.23 -5.92 -8.13
C ARG A 314 30.96 -4.76 -7.20
N ASN A 315 32.03 -4.18 -6.68
CA ASN A 315 31.96 -2.95 -5.94
C ASN A 315 32.06 -1.77 -6.91
N ILE A 316 31.16 -0.80 -6.77
CA ILE A 316 31.16 0.45 -7.53
C ILE A 316 31.22 1.61 -6.54
N MET A 317 32.06 2.60 -6.83
CA MET A 317 32.09 3.85 -6.10
C MET A 317 30.95 4.74 -6.58
N VAL A 318 30.00 5.02 -5.69
CA VAL A 318 28.88 5.93 -5.94
C VAL A 318 29.27 7.32 -5.43
N PRO A 319 29.33 8.34 -6.29
CA PRO A 319 29.53 9.71 -5.85
C PRO A 319 28.23 10.24 -5.24
N VAL A 320 28.23 10.48 -3.93
CA VAL A 320 27.11 11.15 -3.24
C VAL A 320 27.37 12.66 -3.30
N PRO A 321 26.52 13.46 -3.98
CA PRO A 321 26.70 14.91 -4.03
C PRO A 321 26.53 15.55 -2.64
N ALA A 322 27.15 16.71 -2.44
CA ALA A 322 27.00 17.44 -1.19
C ALA A 322 25.57 18.00 -1.06
N GLY A 323 24.98 17.81 0.11
CA GLY A 323 23.66 18.36 0.46
C GLY A 323 22.46 17.47 0.15
N VAL A 324 22.67 16.21 -0.20
CA VAL A 324 21.61 15.21 -0.47
C VAL A 324 20.55 15.18 0.64
N GLU A 325 19.29 15.09 0.24
CA GLU A 325 18.12 14.99 1.13
C GLU A 325 17.73 13.54 1.43
N ASP A 326 16.98 13.35 2.53
CA ASP A 326 16.47 12.03 2.89
C ASP A 326 15.39 11.56 1.91
N GLY A 327 15.53 10.32 1.42
CA GLY A 327 14.67 9.76 0.37
C GLY A 327 15.03 10.22 -1.05
N GLN A 328 16.05 11.07 -1.25
CA GLN A 328 16.46 11.50 -2.58
C GLN A 328 17.02 10.34 -3.41
N THR A 329 16.57 10.20 -4.66
CA THR A 329 17.00 9.16 -5.59
C THR A 329 17.95 9.70 -6.65
N VAL A 330 19.05 8.99 -6.89
CA VAL A 330 19.99 9.27 -8.00
C VAL A 330 20.04 8.06 -8.94
N ARG A 331 19.82 8.32 -10.23
CA ARG A 331 20.01 7.35 -11.32
C ARG A 331 21.48 7.34 -11.73
N MET A 332 22.10 6.17 -11.76
CA MET A 332 23.48 6.00 -12.18
C MET A 332 23.59 4.86 -13.21
N PRO A 333 24.23 5.07 -14.38
CA PRO A 333 24.52 4.00 -15.33
C PRO A 333 25.68 3.15 -14.81
N VAL A 334 25.53 1.83 -14.81
CA VAL A 334 26.59 0.88 -14.44
C VAL A 334 26.69 -0.22 -15.50
N GLY A 335 27.68 -0.06 -16.40
CA GLY A 335 27.87 -0.95 -17.54
C GLY A 335 26.72 -0.85 -18.54
N LYS A 336 25.88 -1.89 -18.61
CA LYS A 336 24.69 -1.94 -19.50
C LYS A 336 23.36 -1.76 -18.79
N LYS A 337 23.36 -1.68 -17.46
CA LYS A 337 22.16 -1.48 -16.64
C LYS A 337 22.18 -0.11 -15.98
N GLU A 338 21.01 0.39 -15.64
CA GLU A 338 20.87 1.59 -14.83
C GLU A 338 20.36 1.20 -13.46
N ILE A 339 20.95 1.80 -12.42
CA ILE A 339 20.55 1.58 -11.05
C ILE A 339 20.01 2.87 -10.45
N PHE A 340 19.07 2.74 -9.53
CA PHE A 340 18.46 3.85 -8.82
C PHE A 340 18.89 3.75 -7.37
N ILE A 341 19.59 4.76 -6.86
CA ILE A 341 20.14 4.75 -5.51
C ILE A 341 19.33 5.74 -4.68
N THR A 342 18.57 5.20 -3.73
CA THR A 342 17.77 5.97 -2.78
C THR A 342 18.60 6.21 -1.54
N PHE A 343 18.95 7.47 -1.28
CA PHE A 343 19.70 7.84 -0.09
C PHE A 343 18.78 7.91 1.14
N ARG A 344 19.19 7.28 2.23
CA ARG A 344 18.55 7.42 3.55
C ARG A 344 19.51 8.08 4.52
N VAL A 345 19.16 9.25 5.03
CA VAL A 345 20.04 10.06 5.87
C VAL A 345 19.68 9.85 7.34
N GLN A 346 20.62 9.27 8.10
CA GLN A 346 20.46 9.07 9.54
C GLN A 346 20.40 10.42 10.27
N LYS A 347 19.42 10.55 11.16
CA LYS A 347 19.25 11.73 12.03
C LYS A 347 20.47 11.91 12.95
N SER A 348 21.04 13.11 12.96
CA SER A 348 22.10 13.50 13.90
C SER A 348 21.57 13.93 15.26
N SER A 349 22.35 13.69 16.31
CA SER A 349 22.09 14.20 17.66
C SER A 349 22.45 15.68 17.86
N VAL A 350 23.46 16.18 17.11
CA VAL A 350 23.99 17.56 17.27
C VAL A 350 23.29 18.57 16.35
N PHE A 351 22.99 18.14 15.11
CA PHE A 351 22.45 18.98 14.06
C PHE A 351 21.01 18.61 13.72
N ARG A 352 20.20 19.63 13.42
CA ARG A 352 18.84 19.54 12.91
C ARG A 352 18.80 20.33 11.60
N ARG A 353 18.47 19.68 10.48
CA ARG A 353 18.41 20.33 9.15
C ARG A 353 17.05 20.94 8.90
N ASP A 354 17.05 22.14 8.31
CA ASP A 354 15.87 22.81 7.80
C ASP A 354 16.19 23.32 6.38
N GLY A 355 15.79 22.56 5.35
CA GLY A 355 16.18 22.81 3.96
C GLY A 355 17.70 22.77 3.76
N ALA A 356 18.29 23.92 3.38
CA ALA A 356 19.74 24.10 3.27
C ALA A 356 20.40 24.58 4.58
N ASP A 357 19.61 25.06 5.53
CA ASP A 357 20.08 25.65 6.76
C ASP A 357 20.22 24.57 7.86
N ILE A 358 21.08 24.84 8.83
CA ILE A 358 21.36 23.92 9.94
C ILE A 358 21.08 24.62 11.26
N HIS A 359 20.40 23.92 12.16
CA HIS A 359 20.27 24.29 13.55
C HIS A 359 21.13 23.38 14.43
N SER A 360 21.89 23.95 15.36
CA SER A 360 22.55 23.21 16.44
C SER A 360 22.38 23.91 17.77
N ASP A 361 22.55 23.15 18.86
CA ASP A 361 22.47 23.68 20.22
C ASP A 361 23.90 23.93 20.74
N LEU A 362 24.16 25.14 21.25
CA LEU A 362 25.42 25.49 21.91
C LEU A 362 25.21 25.62 23.40
N HIS A 363 25.92 24.80 24.17
CA HIS A 363 25.88 24.86 25.63
C HIS A 363 26.89 25.87 26.17
N VAL A 364 26.38 26.87 26.90
CA VAL A 364 27.15 28.00 27.43
C VAL A 364 27.05 28.01 28.96
N SER A 365 28.11 28.39 29.68
CA SER A 365 28.05 28.50 31.14
C SER A 365 27.33 29.79 31.59
N VAL A 366 26.77 29.80 32.81
CA VAL A 366 26.09 30.99 33.37
C VAL A 366 27.02 32.21 33.34
N GLY A 367 28.28 32.06 33.77
CA GLY A 367 29.26 33.16 33.74
C GLY A 367 29.56 33.69 32.33
N GLN A 368 29.65 32.82 31.32
CA GLN A 368 29.80 33.23 29.92
C GLN A 368 28.55 33.90 29.34
N ALA A 369 27.37 33.56 29.85
CA ALA A 369 26.13 34.19 29.39
C ALA A 369 26.00 35.62 29.94
N ILE A 370 26.35 35.83 31.21
CA ILE A 370 26.34 37.14 31.88
C ILE A 370 27.48 38.02 31.34
N LEU A 371 28.73 37.57 31.49
CA LEU A 371 29.93 38.38 31.19
C LEU A 371 30.32 38.40 29.71
N GLY A 372 29.71 37.54 28.89
CA GLY A 372 30.16 37.26 27.53
C GLY A 372 31.43 36.39 27.49
N GLY A 373 32.01 36.24 26.30
CA GLY A 373 33.30 35.56 26.12
C GLY A 373 33.41 34.86 24.77
N THR A 374 34.11 33.72 24.74
CA THR A 374 34.18 32.86 23.56
C THR A 374 33.79 31.42 23.88
N ALA A 375 33.11 30.78 22.93
CA ALA A 375 32.74 29.36 23.00
C ALA A 375 33.04 28.64 21.68
N ARG A 376 33.22 27.32 21.76
CA ARG A 376 33.46 26.47 20.58
C ARG A 376 32.18 25.72 20.23
N ALA A 377 31.67 25.97 19.03
CA ALA A 377 30.59 25.19 18.44
C ALA A 377 31.13 24.13 17.48
N GLN A 378 30.41 23.02 17.36
CA GLN A 378 30.65 22.06 16.29
C GLN A 378 29.99 22.60 15.02
N GLY A 379 30.78 23.03 14.04
CA GLY A 379 30.31 23.29 12.69
C GLY A 379 30.28 21.99 11.87
N LEU A 380 29.68 22.05 10.67
CA LEU A 380 29.63 20.89 9.79
C LEU A 380 31.04 20.51 9.28
N TYR A 381 31.77 21.49 8.75
CA TYR A 381 33.10 21.28 8.13
C TYR A 381 34.24 21.35 9.14
N GLU A 382 34.18 22.33 10.05
CA GLU A 382 35.23 22.72 11.00
C GLU A 382 34.64 23.07 12.37
N THR A 383 35.48 23.20 13.40
CA THR A 383 35.07 23.74 14.70
C THR A 383 35.03 25.27 14.65
N LEU A 384 33.92 25.86 15.08
CA LEU A 384 33.67 27.30 14.97
C LEU A 384 33.91 27.97 16.33
N ASN A 385 34.83 28.93 16.40
CA ASN A 385 35.02 29.77 17.57
C ASN A 385 34.05 30.96 17.47
N LEU A 386 33.20 31.13 18.48
CA LEU A 386 32.13 32.13 18.49
C LEU A 386 32.34 33.11 19.63
N SER A 387 32.22 34.40 19.34
CA SER A 387 32.09 35.42 20.37
C SER A 387 30.66 35.44 20.88
N ILE A 388 30.51 35.36 22.20
CA ILE A 388 29.24 35.45 22.90
C ILE A 388 29.16 36.86 23.50
N PRO A 389 28.15 37.68 23.13
CA PRO A 389 27.92 38.97 23.78
C PRO A 389 27.51 38.77 25.25
N ALA A 390 27.84 39.75 26.09
CA ALA A 390 27.35 39.82 27.46
C ALA A 390 25.81 39.95 27.49
N GLY A 391 25.18 39.37 28.52
CA GLY A 391 23.72 39.38 28.70
C GLY A 391 22.93 38.50 27.71
N ILE A 392 23.56 37.49 27.09
CA ILE A 392 22.88 36.62 26.11
C ILE A 392 21.77 35.78 26.77
N GLN A 393 20.62 35.70 26.10
CA GLN A 393 19.43 35.00 26.61
C GLN A 393 19.37 33.53 26.16
N THR A 394 18.60 32.71 26.89
CA THR A 394 18.32 31.33 26.48
C THR A 394 17.53 31.26 25.18
N ASP A 395 17.87 30.28 24.34
CA ASP A 395 17.37 30.07 22.98
C ASP A 395 17.54 31.27 22.02
N GLN A 396 18.35 32.27 22.38
CA GLN A 396 18.80 33.31 21.46
C GLN A 396 19.61 32.67 20.32
N ARG A 397 19.35 33.14 19.09
CA ARG A 397 19.88 32.56 17.86
C ARG A 397 21.05 33.37 17.33
N ILE A 398 22.22 32.76 17.23
CA ILE A 398 23.37 33.31 16.51
C ILE A 398 23.36 32.72 15.09
N ARG A 399 23.31 33.58 14.06
CA ARG A 399 23.33 33.15 12.66
C ARG A 399 24.74 33.28 12.08
N LEU A 400 25.23 32.19 11.50
CA LEU A 400 26.51 32.13 10.80
C LEU A 400 26.25 31.94 9.30
N THR A 401 26.46 33.02 8.54
CA THR A 401 26.12 33.06 7.11
C THR A 401 27.02 32.14 6.29
N GLY A 402 26.42 31.31 5.43
CA GLY A 402 27.16 30.43 4.52
C GLY A 402 27.92 29.27 5.19
N LYS A 403 27.58 28.93 6.45
CA LYS A 403 28.16 27.79 7.21
C LYS A 403 27.22 26.56 7.29
N GLY A 404 26.09 26.61 6.59
CA GLY A 404 25.12 25.52 6.47
C GLY A 404 25.48 24.49 5.39
N ILE A 405 24.45 23.86 4.80
CA ILE A 405 24.61 22.78 3.80
C ILE A 405 24.72 23.38 2.39
N ALA A 406 25.51 22.76 1.52
CA ALA A 406 25.53 23.07 0.09
C ALA A 406 24.17 22.79 -0.57
N ARG A 407 23.69 23.68 -1.45
CA ARG A 407 22.44 23.45 -2.19
C ARG A 407 22.66 22.48 -3.35
N VAL A 408 21.86 21.42 -3.46
CA VAL A 408 22.00 20.42 -4.54
C VAL A 408 21.57 20.99 -5.90
N SER A 409 20.57 21.88 -5.91
CA SER A 409 19.92 22.41 -7.11
C SER A 409 20.39 23.83 -7.50
N GLY A 410 21.37 24.42 -6.80
CA GLY A 410 21.80 25.79 -7.05
C GLY A 410 23.14 26.12 -6.40
N TYR A 411 23.69 27.29 -6.73
CA TYR A 411 24.96 27.73 -6.16
C TYR A 411 24.80 28.27 -4.73
N GLY A 412 25.82 28.02 -3.89
CA GLY A 412 25.91 28.54 -2.53
C GLY A 412 25.55 27.56 -1.41
N PHE A 413 25.73 28.04 -0.19
CA PHE A 413 25.49 27.32 1.06
C PHE A 413 24.31 27.95 1.82
N GLY A 414 23.63 27.17 2.64
CA GLY A 414 22.72 27.70 3.66
C GLY A 414 23.45 28.34 4.84
N ASP A 415 22.68 28.79 5.82
CA ASP A 415 23.16 29.40 7.06
C ASP A 415 23.18 28.37 8.22
N HIS A 416 24.05 28.58 9.20
CA HIS A 416 24.09 27.79 10.43
C HIS A 416 23.57 28.64 11.60
N TYR A 417 22.39 28.29 12.11
CA TYR A 417 21.76 28.89 13.27
C TYR A 417 22.13 28.11 14.54
N ILE A 418 22.62 28.84 15.54
CA ILE A 418 23.05 28.27 16.80
C ILE A 418 22.13 28.77 17.90
N HIS A 419 21.39 27.85 18.51
CA HIS A 419 20.52 28.13 19.65
C HIS A 419 21.34 28.03 20.94
N VAL A 420 21.42 29.14 21.69
CA VAL A 420 22.24 29.20 22.91
C VAL A 420 21.46 28.66 24.10
N LYS A 421 21.99 27.62 24.75
CA LYS A 421 21.38 26.97 25.91
C LYS A 421 22.30 27.06 27.12
N ILE A 422 21.89 27.82 28.12
CA ILE A 422 22.65 27.98 29.36
C ILE A 422 22.66 26.65 30.13
N LYS A 423 23.84 26.09 30.36
CA LYS A 423 24.05 24.85 31.11
C LYS A 423 24.36 25.18 32.57
N ILE A 424 23.35 25.00 33.42
CA ILE A 424 23.46 25.18 34.86
C ILE A 424 24.19 23.95 35.47
N PRO A 425 25.24 24.13 36.29
CA PRO A 425 25.91 23.03 36.97
C PRO A 425 25.02 22.45 38.09
N LYS A 426 25.00 21.10 38.23
CA LYS A 426 24.22 20.41 39.27
C LYS A 426 24.86 20.48 40.67
N THR A 427 26.16 20.71 40.73
CA THR A 427 26.95 20.79 41.96
C THR A 427 27.84 22.03 41.88
N LEU A 428 28.02 22.68 43.03
CA LEU A 428 28.82 23.89 43.20
C LEU A 428 29.78 23.66 44.37
N THR A 429 30.99 24.23 44.30
CA THR A 429 31.88 24.31 45.47
C THR A 429 31.39 25.41 46.42
N ASP A 430 31.79 25.36 47.69
CA ASP A 430 31.32 26.34 48.68
C ASP A 430 31.71 27.78 48.30
N ARG A 431 32.90 27.97 47.69
CA ARG A 431 33.33 29.25 47.12
C ARG A 431 32.47 29.70 45.93
N GLN A 432 31.99 28.78 45.09
CA GLN A 432 31.08 29.14 44.00
C GLN A 432 29.69 29.48 44.52
N ARG A 433 29.21 28.74 45.54
CA ARG A 433 27.94 29.03 46.22
C ARG A 433 27.96 30.40 46.89
N SER A 434 29.01 30.76 47.62
CA SER A 434 29.08 32.07 48.29
C SER A 434 29.09 33.25 47.30
N LEU A 435 29.84 33.13 46.19
CA LEU A 435 29.86 34.15 45.12
C LEU A 435 28.52 34.30 44.40
N LEU A 436 27.79 33.20 44.19
CA LEU A 436 26.45 33.24 43.62
C LEU A 436 25.40 33.77 44.61
N MET A 437 25.62 33.58 45.91
CA MET A 437 24.75 34.12 46.96
C MET A 437 24.92 35.63 47.08
N SER A 438 26.15 36.16 47.06
CA SER A 438 26.37 37.61 47.00
C SER A 438 25.81 38.24 45.72
N TYR A 439 25.93 37.56 44.58
CA TYR A 439 25.30 38.04 43.33
C TYR A 439 23.77 38.13 43.46
N ALA A 440 23.13 37.14 44.09
CA ALA A 440 21.68 37.13 44.31
C ALA A 440 21.18 38.14 45.38
N GLU A 441 22.07 38.69 46.22
CA GLU A 441 21.75 39.79 47.14
C GLU A 441 21.76 41.16 46.42
N ASP A 442 22.59 41.30 45.38
CA ASP A 442 22.69 42.51 44.54
C ASP A 442 21.70 42.52 43.36
N GLU A 443 21.13 41.36 42.98
CA GLU A 443 20.21 41.21 41.84
C GLU A 443 18.82 41.81 42.14
N THR A 444 18.50 42.95 41.51
CA THR A 444 17.22 43.68 41.72
C THR A 444 16.19 43.47 40.61
N ASP A 445 16.57 42.87 39.48
CA ASP A 445 15.73 42.81 38.27
C ASP A 445 14.73 41.64 38.26
N VAL A 446 14.83 40.70 39.21
CA VAL A 446 14.01 39.47 39.26
C VAL A 446 13.24 39.36 40.57
N GLU A 447 11.91 39.31 40.49
CA GLU A 447 11.05 39.13 41.66
C GLU A 447 11.10 37.67 42.16
N GLY A 448 11.56 37.45 43.39
CA GLY A 448 11.60 36.12 44.01
C GLY A 448 12.43 36.03 45.29
N THR A 449 12.67 34.81 45.76
CA THR A 449 13.56 34.53 46.89
C THR A 449 14.61 33.50 46.51
N VAL A 450 15.89 33.83 46.66
CA VAL A 450 17.00 32.89 46.42
C VAL A 450 17.43 32.31 47.77
N ASN A 451 17.00 31.08 48.07
CA ASN A 451 17.35 30.34 49.30
C ASN A 451 17.20 31.15 50.61
N GLY A 452 16.10 31.89 50.76
CA GLY A 452 15.82 32.69 51.96
C GLY A 452 16.34 34.13 51.91
N VAL A 453 17.18 34.49 50.94
CA VAL A 453 17.42 35.90 50.60
C VAL A 453 16.11 36.49 50.09
N THR A 454 15.53 37.41 50.86
CA THR A 454 14.27 38.10 50.56
C THR A 454 14.59 39.53 50.13
N ALA A 455 14.72 39.73 48.82
CA ALA A 455 14.77 41.07 48.22
C ALA A 455 13.36 41.70 48.26
N THR A 456 12.93 42.12 49.45
CA THR A 456 11.69 42.92 49.59
C THR A 456 11.92 44.29 48.99
N SER A 457 11.34 44.54 47.81
CA SER A 457 11.30 45.85 47.16
C SER A 457 10.64 46.94 48.02
N SER A 458 9.98 46.56 49.12
CA SER A 458 9.36 47.41 50.12
C SER A 458 10.08 47.39 51.50
N GLY A 459 11.30 47.91 51.57
CA GLY A 459 11.81 48.65 52.74
C GLY A 459 12.26 47.89 53.99
N LYS A 460 13.41 48.36 54.53
CA LYS A 460 14.08 47.98 55.80
C LYS A 460 14.76 46.61 55.84
N ARG A 461 16.10 46.65 55.75
CA ARG A 461 16.99 45.61 56.29
C ARG A 461 16.74 45.49 57.80
N SER A 462 16.26 44.33 58.26
CA SER A 462 16.30 43.93 59.67
C SER A 462 17.27 42.77 59.82
N TRP A 463 18.38 43.00 60.52
CA TRP A 463 19.20 41.91 61.07
C TRP A 463 18.50 41.38 62.33
N ASN A 464 18.48 40.05 62.48
CA ASN A 464 18.13 39.32 63.69
C ASN A 464 19.00 38.06 63.75
#